data_AF-A0A2V7LBJ1-F1
#
_entry.id   AF-A0A2V7LBJ1-F1
#
_cell.length_a   1.000
_cell.length_b   1.000
_cell.length_c   1.000
_cell.angle_alpha   90.00
_cell.angle_beta   90.00
_cell.angle_gamma   90.00
#
_symmetry.space_group_name_H-M   'P 1'
#
loop_
_entity.id
_entity.type
_entity.pdbx_description
1 polymer ?
#
loop_
_entity_poly.entity_id
_entity_poly.type
_entity_poly.pdbx_seq_one_letter_code
_entity_poly.pdbx_strand_id
1 'polypeptide(L)'
;MEAPTRWPALVTRLALRALVNPRLAFDLLRLAWSFRARDWYRRAPFLPVPPADYLRWRMFTAYGDERAVPPLEDVVRFARWRRETMHL
;
A
#
# COMPACT_ATOMS: atom_id res chain seq x y z
N MET A 1 -9.61 17.85 -9.12
CA MET A 1 -8.65 17.33 -10.11
C MET A 1 -7.45 16.78 -9.34
N GLU A 2 -7.48 15.50 -8.96
CA GLU A 2 -6.35 14.88 -8.26
C GLU A 2 -5.19 14.72 -9.25
N ALA A 3 -4.04 15.34 -8.95
CA ALA A 3 -2.85 15.23 -9.79
C ALA A 3 -2.40 13.76 -9.90
N PRO A 4 -1.84 13.32 -11.05
CA PRO A 4 -1.23 12.01 -11.17
C PRO A 4 -0.11 11.90 -10.12
N THR A 5 -0.43 11.26 -9.00
CA THR A 5 0.47 11.19 -7.86
C THR A 5 1.54 10.18 -8.23
N ARG A 6 2.82 10.54 -8.13
CA ARG A 6 3.89 9.57 -8.32
C ARG A 6 3.94 8.63 -7.11
N TRP A 7 4.22 7.34 -7.29
CA TRP A 7 4.43 6.37 -6.21
C TRP A 7 5.20 6.89 -5.00
N PRO A 8 6.37 7.56 -5.14
CA PRO A 8 7.10 8.12 -4.00
C PRO A 8 6.28 9.16 -3.22
N ALA A 9 5.55 10.05 -3.90
CA ALA A 9 4.71 11.04 -3.22
C ALA A 9 3.55 10.39 -2.46
N LEU A 10 2.94 9.34 -3.02
CA LEU A 10 1.91 8.56 -2.33
C LEU A 10 2.50 7.90 -1.06
N VAL A 11 3.63 7.21 -1.19
CA VAL A 11 4.30 6.52 -0.08
C VAL A 11 4.70 7.51 1.02
N THR A 12 5.30 8.65 0.68
CA THR A 12 5.65 9.69 1.67
C THR A 12 4.42 10.21 2.39
N ARG A 13 3.31 10.48 1.68
CA ARG A 13 2.07 10.97 2.31
C ARG A 13 1.44 9.91 3.21
N LEU A 14 1.46 8.64 2.82
CA LEU A 14 1.03 7.53 3.66
C LEU A 14 1.90 7.42 4.92
N ALA A 15 3.22 7.50 4.78
CA ALA A 15 4.17 7.43 5.89
C ALA A 15 3.95 8.59 6.88
N LEU A 16 3.83 9.83 6.39
CA LEU A 16 3.52 10.99 7.22
C LEU A 16 2.20 10.83 7.97
N ARG A 17 1.15 10.33 7.29
CA ARG A 17 -0.16 10.11 7.91
C ARG A 17 -0.14 8.96 8.92
N ALA A 18 0.67 7.93 8.69
CA ALA A 18 0.89 6.83 9.61
C ALA A 18 1.64 7.28 10.88
N LEU A 19 2.59 8.22 10.77
CA LEU A 19 3.27 8.79 11.94
C LEU A 19 2.31 9.52 12.90
N VAL A 20 1.30 10.20 12.37
CA VAL A 20 0.30 10.92 13.19
C VAL A 20 -0.84 10.01 13.65
N ASN A 21 -1.08 8.89 12.96
CA ASN A 21 -2.17 7.96 13.27
C ASN A 21 -1.64 6.53 13.47
N PRO A 22 -1.36 6.10 14.72
CA PRO A 22 -0.79 4.79 15.00
C PRO A 22 -1.71 3.64 14.57
N ARG A 23 -3.04 3.82 14.62
CA ARG A 23 -3.99 2.81 14.13
C ARG A 23 -3.84 2.59 12.63
N LEU A 24 -3.74 3.67 11.85
CA LEU A 24 -3.49 3.58 10.41
C LEU A 24 -2.12 2.95 10.11
N ALA A 25 -1.10 3.24 10.92
CA ALA A 25 0.20 2.60 10.78
C ALA A 25 0.11 1.07 10.92
N PHE A 26 -0.60 0.58 11.94
CA PHE A 26 -0.85 -0.84 12.12
C PHE A 26 -1.63 -1.46 10.94
N ASP A 27 -2.68 -0.79 10.47
CA ASP A 27 -3.48 -1.26 9.32
C ASP A 27 -2.61 -1.39 8.06
N LEU A 28 -1.76 -0.39 7.77
CA LEU A 28 -0.85 -0.38 6.62
C LEU A 28 0.26 -1.43 6.75
N LEU A 29 0.81 -1.63 7.96
CA LEU A 29 1.80 -2.68 8.22
C LEU A 29 1.21 -4.08 8.03
N ARG A 30 0.00 -4.34 8.54
CA ARG A 30 -0.71 -5.61 8.33
C ARG A 30 -1.03 -5.85 6.86
N LEU A 31 -1.43 -4.80 6.15
CA LEU A 31 -1.64 -4.84 4.71
C LEU A 31 -0.36 -5.26 3.97
N ALA A 32 0.75 -4.56 4.23
CA ALA A 32 2.04 -4.86 3.62
C ALA A 32 2.50 -6.29 3.95
N TRP A 33 2.35 -6.71 5.20
CA TRP A 33 2.69 -8.05 5.67
C TRP A 33 1.89 -9.15 4.97
N SER A 34 0.60 -8.93 4.73
CA SER A 34 -0.28 -9.89 4.06
C SER A 34 0.13 -10.15 2.61
N PHE A 35 0.74 -9.15 1.96
CA PHE A 35 1.16 -9.20 0.56
C PHE A 35 2.69 -9.28 0.40
N ARG A 36 3.43 -9.56 1.48
CA ARG A 36 4.89 -9.58 1.46
C ARG A 36 5.43 -10.57 0.43
N ALA A 37 6.49 -10.18 -0.28
CA ALA A 37 7.25 -11.11 -1.12
C ALA A 37 7.95 -12.18 -0.26
N ARG A 38 7.98 -13.45 -0.65
CA ARG A 38 8.56 -14.55 0.16
C ARG A 38 10.03 -14.33 0.57
N ASP A 39 10.80 -13.64 -0.26
CA ASP A 39 12.23 -13.38 -0.08
C ASP A 39 12.54 -11.91 0.27
N TRP A 40 11.58 -11.19 0.87
CA TRP A 40 11.71 -9.78 1.25
C TRP A 40 12.96 -9.48 2.10
N TYR A 41 13.38 -10.44 2.93
CA TYR A 41 14.54 -10.32 3.82
C TYR A 41 15.89 -10.61 3.14
N ARG A 42 15.90 -11.07 1.89
CA ARG A 42 17.15 -11.36 1.15
C ARG A 42 17.67 -10.16 0.35
N ARG A 43 16.84 -9.14 0.13
CA ARG A 43 17.18 -7.98 -0.70
C ARG A 43 16.82 -6.68 0.01
N ALA A 44 17.77 -5.75 0.06
CA ALA A 44 17.49 -4.39 0.52
C ALA A 44 16.32 -3.81 -0.31
N PRO A 45 15.34 -3.12 0.30
CA PRO A 45 15.40 -2.47 1.62
C PRO A 45 14.93 -3.32 2.82
N PHE A 46 14.86 -4.65 2.72
CA PHE A 46 14.46 -5.55 3.83
C PHE A 46 13.12 -5.21 4.48
N LEU A 47 12.25 -4.52 3.75
CA LEU A 47 10.91 -4.20 4.20
C LEU A 47 9.94 -5.25 3.65
N PRO A 48 8.92 -5.67 4.42
CA PRO A 48 7.90 -6.60 3.96
C PRO A 48 6.92 -5.87 3.03
N VAL A 49 7.41 -5.39 1.89
CA VAL A 49 6.62 -4.72 0.85
C VAL A 49 6.16 -5.73 -0.21
N PRO A 50 5.00 -5.48 -0.83
CA PRO A 50 4.55 -6.30 -1.95
C PRO A 50 5.51 -6.19 -3.14
N PRO A 51 5.71 -7.27 -3.91
CA PRO A 51 6.55 -7.23 -5.10
C PRO A 51 5.95 -6.30 -6.17
N ALA A 52 6.82 -5.66 -6.96
CA ALA A 52 6.41 -4.67 -7.96
C ALA A 52 5.45 -5.26 -9.02
N ASP A 53 5.65 -6.52 -9.43
CA ASP A 53 4.78 -7.17 -10.41
C ASP A 53 3.37 -7.44 -9.85
N TYR A 54 3.27 -7.74 -8.56
CA TYR A 54 1.97 -7.84 -7.89
C TYR A 54 1.26 -6.49 -7.87
N LEU A 55 1.97 -5.41 -7.52
CA LEU A 55 1.40 -4.06 -7.55
C LEU A 55 0.95 -3.67 -8.96
N ARG A 56 1.75 -3.95 -9.98
CA ARG A 56 1.44 -3.68 -11.39
C ARG A 56 0.15 -4.38 -11.84
N TRP A 57 0.06 -5.68 -11.58
CA TRP A 57 -1.15 -6.46 -11.83
C TRP A 57 -2.35 -5.94 -11.04
N ARG A 58 -2.13 -5.53 -9.79
CA ARG A 58 -3.19 -4.97 -8.94
C ARG A 58 -3.71 -3.64 -9.48
N MET A 59 -2.82 -2.79 -10.00
CA MET A 59 -3.20 -1.52 -10.62
C MET A 59 -3.96 -1.72 -11.92
N PHE A 60 -3.50 -2.66 -12.76
CA PHE A 60 -4.22 -3.03 -13.98
C PHE A 60 -5.64 -3.54 -13.68
N THR A 61 -5.79 -4.44 -12.71
CA THR A 61 -7.11 -5.01 -12.36
C THR A 61 -8.04 -4.03 -11.65
N ALA A 62 -7.51 -3.12 -10.83
CA ALA A 62 -8.32 -2.16 -10.08
C ALA A 62 -8.63 -0.88 -10.85
N TYR A 63 -7.67 -0.40 -11.65
CA TYR A 63 -7.71 0.93 -12.28
C TYR A 63 -7.56 0.88 -13.81
N GLY A 64 -7.38 -0.30 -14.41
CA GLY A 64 -7.25 -0.47 -15.87
C GLY A 64 -5.87 -0.10 -16.44
N ASP A 65 -4.94 0.38 -15.61
CA ASP A 65 -3.58 0.74 -16.00
C ASP A 65 -2.56 0.19 -15.00
N GLU A 66 -1.56 -0.51 -15.51
CA GLU A 66 -0.42 -1.07 -14.77
C GLU A 66 0.42 0.00 -14.04
N ARG A 67 0.42 1.23 -14.55
CA ARG A 67 1.18 2.37 -14.03
C ARG A 67 0.31 3.34 -13.24
N ALA A 68 -0.98 3.04 -13.07
CA ALA A 68 -1.86 3.84 -12.23
C ALA A 68 -1.28 3.92 -10.81
N VAL A 69 -1.42 5.08 -10.19
CA VAL A 69 -1.11 5.28 -8.78
C VAL A 69 -2.42 5.53 -8.07
N PRO A 70 -2.76 4.71 -7.06
CA PRO A 70 -4.05 4.84 -6.41
C PRO A 70 -4.11 6.15 -5.63
N PRO A 71 -5.30 6.78 -5.54
CA PRO A 71 -5.52 7.88 -4.63
C PRO A 71 -5.16 7.50 -3.19
N LEU A 72 -4.67 8.47 -2.41
CA LEU A 72 -4.31 8.26 -1.01
C LEU A 72 -5.47 7.66 -0.20
N GLU A 73 -6.68 8.18 -0.44
CA GLU A 73 -7.88 7.80 0.29
C GLU A 73 -8.32 6.37 -0.01
N ASP A 74 -8.13 5.91 -1.24
CA ASP A 74 -8.44 4.53 -1.62
C ASP A 74 -7.58 3.53 -0.84
N VAL A 75 -6.28 3.82 -0.71
CA VAL A 75 -5.35 2.97 0.07
C VAL A 75 -5.77 2.93 1.54
N VAL A 76 -6.09 4.09 2.12
CA VAL A 76 -6.54 4.19 3.52
C VAL A 76 -7.87 3.47 3.74
N ARG A 77 -8.84 3.64 2.82
CA ARG A 77 -10.14 2.98 2.87
C ARG A 77 -9.99 1.46 2.75
N PHE A 78 -9.12 0.99 1.85
CA PHE A 78 -8.83 -0.42 1.68
C PHE A 78 -8.18 -1.04 2.91
N ALA A 79 -7.21 -0.36 3.52
CA ALA A 79 -6.55 -0.82 4.76
C ALA A 79 -7.55 -0.93 5.92
N ARG A 80 -8.45 0.06 6.06
CA ARG A 80 -9.53 0.03 7.04
C ARG A 80 -10.52 -1.12 6.80
N TRP A 81 -10.97 -1.27 5.56
CA TRP A 81 -11.91 -2.33 5.17
C TRP A 81 -11.34 -3.72 5.46
N ARG A 82 -10.03 -3.93 5.24
CA ARG A 82 -9.33 -5.18 5.59
C ARG A 82 -9.43 -5.48 7.08
N ARG A 83 -9.21 -4.50 7.95
CA ARG A 83 -9.37 -4.68 9.41
C ARG A 83 -10.81 -5.04 9.77
N GLU A 84 -11.77 -4.30 9.23
CA GLU A 84 -13.20 -4.47 9.55
C GLU A 84 -13.76 -5.81 9.04
N THR A 85 -13.37 -6.22 7.83
CA THR A 85 -13.93 -7.41 7.18
C THR A 85 -13.18 -8.67 7.54
N MET A 86 -11.87 -8.61 7.71
CA MET A 86 -11.04 -9.81 7.95
C MET A 86 -10.66 -9.98 9.43
N HIS A 87 -11.07 -9.06 10.31
CA HIS A 87 -10.72 -9.05 11.73
C HIS A 87 -9.21 -9.23 12.00
N LEU A 88 -8.37 -8.85 11.02
CA LEU A 88 -6.92 -9.04 11.05
C LEU A 88 -6.22 -7.94 11.82
#